data_AF-A0A0D1DDF4-F1
#
_entry.id   AF-A0A0D1DDF4-F1
#
_cell.length_a   1.000
_cell.length_b   1.000
_cell.length_c   1.000
_cell.angle_alpha   90.00
_cell.angle_beta   90.00
_cell.angle_gamma   90.00
#
_symmetry.space_group_name_H-M   'P 1'
#
loop_
_entity.id
_entity.type
_entity.pdbx_description
1 polymer ?
#
loop_
_entity_poly.entity_id
_entity_poly.type
_entity_poly.pdbx_seq_one_letter_code
_entity_poly.pdbx_strand_id
1 'polypeptide(L)'
;MGKTTRSARKPVADRAALRAALAAARLPGSPAETTQRARAGLLAWLDAQPDRPVADLTRDLSRGLAALAIGRTMLAQIPMPPGLACASGCAFCCILTGADGGTITAHEARALHEALADRSGPDGDAWHPKACPALDPETRTCRAYEARPMICRSYVSPDASACQEIAQGRAAPGPLTHPAQLAYLTAHALVRAALGGGAPTYSLRATAAARDEDALAAARHVPKALDAERRRLARAASR
;
A
#
# COMPACT_ATOMS: atom_id res chain seq x y z
N MET A 1 8.67 34.30 -10.55
CA MET A 1 8.32 32.89 -10.25
C MET A 1 6.93 32.86 -9.61
N GLY A 2 5.88 32.63 -10.41
CA GLY A 2 4.49 32.63 -9.91
C GLY A 2 4.19 31.38 -9.09
N LYS A 3 3.86 31.55 -7.81
CA LYS A 3 3.25 30.49 -7.00
C LYS A 3 1.85 30.23 -7.54
N THR A 4 1.66 29.14 -8.27
CA THR A 4 0.32 28.63 -8.61
C THR A 4 -0.35 28.18 -7.32
N THR A 5 -1.18 29.05 -6.74
CA THR A 5 -2.14 28.68 -5.71
C THR A 5 -3.09 27.65 -6.31
N ARG A 6 -2.92 26.37 -5.95
CA ARG A 6 -3.94 25.35 -6.25
C ARG A 6 -5.22 25.81 -5.58
N SER A 7 -6.21 26.19 -6.40
CA SER A 7 -7.57 26.42 -5.96
C SER A 7 -8.03 25.21 -5.15
N ALA A 8 -8.50 25.44 -3.92
CA ALA A 8 -9.07 24.41 -3.08
C ALA A 8 -10.27 23.81 -3.83
N ARG A 9 -10.16 22.54 -4.23
CA ARG A 9 -11.23 21.85 -4.96
C ARG A 9 -12.46 21.83 -4.04
N LYS A 10 -13.61 22.28 -4.53
CA LYS A 10 -14.86 22.28 -3.75
C LYS A 10 -15.11 20.88 -3.14
N PRO A 11 -15.58 20.78 -1.89
CA PRO A 11 -15.95 19.50 -1.29
C PRO A 11 -16.95 18.77 -2.19
N VAL A 12 -16.80 17.46 -2.27
CA VAL A 12 -17.73 16.62 -3.03
C VAL A 12 -19.06 16.59 -2.28
N ALA A 13 -20.10 17.18 -2.87
CA ALA A 13 -21.38 17.40 -2.20
C ALA A 13 -22.30 16.16 -2.21
N ASP A 14 -22.23 15.35 -3.27
CA ASP A 14 -23.11 14.20 -3.48
C ASP A 14 -22.41 13.09 -4.27
N ARG A 15 -23.14 11.97 -4.47
CA ARG A 15 -22.62 10.76 -5.10
C ARG A 15 -22.29 10.98 -6.58
N ALA A 16 -23.10 11.77 -7.28
CA ALA A 16 -22.87 12.07 -8.70
C ALA A 16 -21.59 12.91 -8.86
N ALA A 17 -21.38 13.90 -7.99
CA ALA A 17 -20.15 14.68 -7.92
C ALA A 17 -18.94 13.81 -7.57
N LEU A 18 -19.07 12.85 -6.65
CA LEU A 18 -17.99 11.92 -6.29
C LEU A 18 -17.60 11.04 -7.48
N ARG A 19 -18.60 10.46 -8.14
CA ARG A 19 -18.43 9.65 -9.35
C ARG A 19 -17.75 10.44 -10.46
N ALA A 20 -18.23 11.66 -10.74
CA ALA A 20 -17.65 12.55 -11.74
C ALA A 20 -16.20 12.93 -11.41
N ALA A 21 -15.89 13.20 -10.13
CA ALA A 21 -14.54 13.51 -9.70
C ALA A 21 -13.57 12.34 -9.91
N LEU A 22 -13.99 11.11 -9.59
CA LEU A 22 -13.23 9.88 -9.86
C LEU A 22 -13.07 9.64 -11.37
N ALA A 23 -14.14 9.80 -12.15
CA ALA A 23 -14.14 9.64 -13.59
C ALA A 23 -13.23 10.67 -14.30
N ALA A 24 -13.09 11.89 -13.77
CA ALA A 24 -12.26 12.94 -14.34
C ALA A 24 -10.82 13.01 -13.78
N ALA A 25 -10.51 12.27 -12.70
CA ALA A 25 -9.19 12.34 -12.05
C ALA A 25 -8.06 11.98 -13.02
N ARG A 26 -7.02 12.81 -13.11
CA ARG A 26 -5.86 12.57 -13.99
C ARG A 26 -4.66 12.14 -13.17
N LEU A 27 -3.91 11.16 -13.68
CA LEU A 27 -2.74 10.62 -12.99
C LEU A 27 -1.60 10.32 -13.98
N PRO A 28 -0.70 11.28 -14.24
CA PRO A 28 0.39 11.08 -15.18
C PRO A 28 1.47 10.11 -14.65
N GLY A 29 2.10 9.36 -15.56
CA GLY A 29 3.25 8.50 -15.28
C GLY A 29 2.92 7.13 -14.69
N SER A 30 1.69 6.65 -14.80
CA SER A 30 1.33 5.22 -14.70
C SER A 30 0.99 4.71 -16.11
N PRO A 31 1.11 3.40 -16.39
CA PRO A 31 0.60 2.83 -17.64
C PRO A 31 -0.89 3.14 -17.82
N ALA A 32 -1.29 3.43 -19.07
CA ALA A 32 -2.65 3.85 -19.38
C ALA A 32 -3.67 2.77 -19.00
N GLU A 33 -3.38 1.51 -19.34
CA GLU A 33 -4.23 0.37 -19.02
C GLU A 33 -4.42 0.19 -17.50
N THR A 34 -3.33 0.23 -16.71
CA THR A 34 -3.42 0.15 -15.25
C THR A 34 -4.26 1.28 -14.67
N THR A 35 -4.12 2.49 -15.22
CA THR A 35 -4.90 3.66 -14.78
C THR A 35 -6.38 3.53 -15.12
N GLN A 36 -6.71 3.03 -16.32
CA GLN A 36 -8.08 2.77 -16.74
C GLN A 36 -8.74 1.68 -15.91
N ARG A 37 -8.04 0.55 -15.68
CA ARG A 37 -8.53 -0.57 -14.84
C ARG A 37 -8.77 -0.12 -13.39
N ALA A 38 -7.83 0.61 -12.80
CA ALA A 38 -8.00 1.16 -11.45
C ALA A 38 -9.19 2.12 -11.36
N ARG A 39 -9.40 2.99 -12.36
CA ARG A 39 -10.56 3.89 -12.43
C ARG A 39 -11.86 3.12 -12.54
N ALA A 40 -11.94 2.15 -13.45
CA ALA A 40 -13.12 1.31 -13.61
C ALA A 40 -13.46 0.57 -12.30
N GLY A 41 -12.45 0.01 -11.63
CA GLY A 41 -12.61 -0.62 -10.32
C GLY A 41 -13.15 0.33 -9.24
N LEU A 42 -12.68 1.58 -9.19
CA LEU A 42 -13.19 2.58 -8.26
C LEU A 42 -14.65 2.95 -8.53
N LEU A 43 -15.02 3.13 -9.80
CA LEU A 43 -16.39 3.42 -10.20
C LEU A 43 -17.33 2.26 -9.89
N ALA A 44 -16.91 1.03 -10.16
CA ALA A 44 -17.66 -0.18 -9.83
C ALA A 44 -17.81 -0.36 -8.30
N TRP A 45 -16.73 -0.14 -7.53
CA TRP A 45 -16.77 -0.19 -6.07
C TRP A 45 -17.75 0.85 -5.51
N LEU A 46 -17.74 2.07 -6.06
CA LEU A 46 -18.70 3.10 -5.69
C LEU A 46 -20.13 2.63 -6.01
N ASP A 47 -20.39 2.20 -7.24
CA ASP A 47 -21.71 1.80 -7.74
C ASP A 47 -22.33 0.64 -6.95
N ALA A 48 -21.52 -0.29 -6.45
CA ALA A 48 -21.95 -1.42 -5.62
C ALA A 48 -22.48 -1.04 -4.22
N GLN A 49 -22.46 0.25 -3.85
CA GLN A 49 -22.89 0.73 -2.53
C GLN A 49 -23.97 1.83 -2.65
N PRO A 50 -25.13 1.58 -3.30
CA PRO A 50 -26.11 2.62 -3.62
C PRO A 50 -26.65 3.37 -2.41
N ASP A 51 -26.87 2.67 -1.30
CA ASP A 51 -27.55 3.20 -0.11
C ASP A 51 -26.60 3.84 0.92
N ARG A 52 -25.29 3.84 0.64
CA ARG A 52 -24.30 4.36 1.59
C ARG A 52 -24.18 5.89 1.54
N PRO A 53 -24.13 6.57 2.70
CA PRO A 53 -23.93 8.02 2.75
C PRO A 53 -22.64 8.45 2.05
N VAL A 54 -22.68 9.57 1.32
CA VAL A 54 -21.49 10.04 0.57
C VAL A 54 -20.31 10.37 1.47
N ALA A 55 -20.58 10.90 2.68
CA ALA A 55 -19.52 11.20 3.65
C ALA A 55 -18.74 9.94 4.03
N ASP A 56 -19.44 8.80 4.18
CA ASP A 56 -18.82 7.53 4.51
C ASP A 56 -18.03 6.98 3.33
N LEU A 57 -18.59 7.05 2.12
CA LEU A 57 -17.91 6.64 0.88
C LEU A 57 -16.63 7.46 0.65
N THR A 58 -16.69 8.78 0.84
CA THR A 58 -15.51 9.66 0.75
C THR A 58 -14.48 9.31 1.80
N ARG A 59 -14.90 9.01 3.04
CA ARG A 59 -13.99 8.58 4.11
C ARG A 59 -13.32 7.25 3.80
N ASP A 60 -14.06 6.27 3.29
CA ASP A 60 -13.55 4.94 2.96
C ASP A 60 -12.61 4.98 1.76
N LEU A 61 -12.95 5.76 0.73
CA LEU A 61 -12.06 6.07 -0.39
C LEU A 61 -10.76 6.73 0.10
N SER A 62 -10.88 7.79 0.90
CA SER A 62 -9.73 8.50 1.48
C SER A 62 -8.86 7.58 2.35
N ARG A 63 -9.46 6.67 3.12
CA ARG A 63 -8.71 5.70 3.91
C ARG A 63 -8.06 4.60 3.08
N GLY A 64 -8.45 4.44 1.81
CA GLY A 64 -7.89 3.45 0.91
C GLY A 64 -8.61 2.11 0.89
N LEU A 65 -9.82 2.02 1.46
CA LEU A 65 -10.59 0.76 1.51
C LEU A 65 -10.91 0.24 0.10
N ALA A 66 -11.36 1.13 -0.79
CA ALA A 66 -11.62 0.77 -2.19
C ALA A 66 -10.34 0.34 -2.92
N ALA A 67 -9.21 1.01 -2.66
CA ALA A 67 -7.92 0.65 -3.25
C ALA A 67 -7.49 -0.76 -2.80
N LEU A 68 -7.62 -1.08 -1.51
CA LEU A 68 -7.35 -2.41 -0.98
C LEU A 68 -8.23 -3.47 -1.65
N ALA A 69 -9.53 -3.23 -1.78
CA ALA A 69 -10.44 -4.15 -2.45
C ALA A 69 -10.02 -4.43 -3.90
N ILE A 70 -9.71 -3.38 -4.67
CA ILE A 70 -9.23 -3.50 -6.07
C ILE A 70 -7.91 -4.28 -6.12
N GLY A 71 -6.96 -3.96 -5.23
CA GLY A 71 -5.69 -4.66 -5.13
C GLY A 71 -5.85 -6.15 -4.87
N ARG A 72 -6.74 -6.53 -3.92
CA ARG A 72 -7.02 -7.93 -3.60
C ARG A 72 -7.69 -8.67 -4.74
N THR A 73 -8.66 -8.04 -5.42
CA THR A 73 -9.29 -8.63 -6.62
C THR A 73 -8.25 -8.89 -7.70
N MET A 74 -7.34 -7.94 -7.95
CA MET A 74 -6.28 -8.13 -8.95
C MET A 74 -5.25 -9.18 -8.54
N LEU A 75 -4.93 -9.28 -7.25
CA LEU A 75 -4.06 -10.33 -6.72
C LEU A 75 -4.69 -11.72 -6.89
N ALA A 76 -6.01 -11.84 -6.77
CA ALA A 76 -6.72 -13.10 -6.99
C ALA A 76 -6.85 -13.49 -8.48
N GLN A 77 -6.85 -12.51 -9.39
CA GLN A 77 -7.04 -12.73 -10.83
C GLN A 77 -5.75 -13.01 -11.59
N ILE A 78 -4.63 -12.48 -11.13
CA ILE A 78 -3.33 -12.70 -11.78
C ILE A 78 -2.65 -13.84 -11.01
N PRO A 79 -2.39 -14.98 -11.66
CA PRO A 79 -1.77 -16.11 -10.98
C PRO A 79 -0.39 -15.73 -10.48
N MET A 80 -0.09 -16.16 -9.27
CA MET A 80 1.27 -16.06 -8.74
C MET A 80 2.21 -16.94 -9.59
N PRO A 81 3.48 -16.54 -9.78
CA PRO A 81 4.45 -17.40 -10.44
C PRO A 81 4.50 -18.79 -9.77
N PRO A 82 4.57 -19.89 -10.52
CA PRO A 82 4.75 -21.22 -9.92
C PRO A 82 6.11 -21.29 -9.19
N GLY A 83 6.20 -22.17 -8.20
CA GLY A 83 7.46 -22.42 -7.48
C GLY A 83 7.89 -21.29 -6.54
N LEU A 84 6.95 -20.51 -5.98
CA LEU A 84 7.30 -19.53 -4.94
C LEU A 84 7.98 -20.20 -3.75
N ALA A 85 9.11 -19.65 -3.33
CA ALA A 85 9.80 -20.05 -2.11
C ALA A 85 9.16 -19.47 -0.83
N CYS A 86 8.09 -18.69 -0.99
CA CYS A 86 7.35 -18.07 0.10
C CYS A 86 6.65 -19.12 0.97
N ALA A 87 7.24 -19.43 2.13
CA ALA A 87 6.61 -20.22 3.18
C ALA A 87 6.39 -19.38 4.44
N SER A 88 5.47 -19.81 5.30
CA SER A 88 5.38 -19.27 6.66
C SER A 88 6.73 -19.50 7.38
N GLY A 89 7.26 -18.47 8.02
CA GLY A 89 8.54 -18.55 8.76
C GLY A 89 9.82 -18.28 7.93
N CYS A 90 9.72 -18.00 6.63
CA CYS A 90 10.90 -17.69 5.79
C CYS A 90 11.55 -16.31 6.14
N ALA A 91 10.78 -15.38 6.75
CA ALA A 91 11.16 -14.06 7.30
C ALA A 91 11.98 -13.08 6.44
N PHE A 92 12.64 -13.50 5.36
CA PHE A 92 13.49 -12.63 4.54
C PHE A 92 12.69 -11.57 3.79
N CYS A 93 11.41 -11.82 3.47
CA CYS A 93 10.52 -10.78 2.93
C CYS A 93 10.18 -9.69 3.96
N CYS A 94 10.39 -9.95 5.26
CA CYS A 94 10.26 -8.96 6.32
C CYS A 94 11.53 -8.10 6.47
N ILE A 95 12.60 -8.38 5.72
CA ILE A 95 13.76 -7.48 5.65
C ILE A 95 13.45 -6.39 4.64
N LEU A 96 12.95 -5.29 5.20
CA LEU A 96 12.37 -4.19 4.45
C LEU A 96 13.49 -3.43 3.72
N THR A 97 13.37 -3.32 2.39
CA THR A 97 14.25 -2.48 1.58
C THR A 97 13.80 -1.03 1.63
N GLY A 98 14.76 -0.10 1.67
CA GLY A 98 14.49 1.33 1.85
C GLY A 98 14.05 1.71 3.27
N ALA A 99 13.88 3.01 3.50
CA ALA A 99 13.50 3.54 4.81
C ALA A 99 12.05 3.21 5.18
N ASP A 100 11.12 3.23 4.21
CA ASP A 100 9.70 3.01 4.48
C ASP A 100 9.28 1.55 4.58
N GLY A 101 10.04 0.65 3.95
CA GLY A 101 9.65 -0.76 3.79
C GLY A 101 8.39 -1.02 2.96
N GLY A 102 7.68 0.02 2.55
CA GLY A 102 6.50 -0.05 1.71
C GLY A 102 5.57 1.13 1.95
N THR A 103 4.84 1.52 0.91
CA THR A 103 3.75 2.50 1.03
C THR A 103 2.43 1.77 1.25
N ILE A 104 1.75 2.08 2.36
CA ILE A 104 0.43 1.53 2.72
C ILE A 104 -0.61 2.64 2.89
N THR A 105 -1.89 2.27 2.84
CA THR A 105 -3.02 3.20 3.04
C THR A 105 -3.32 3.41 4.52
N ALA A 106 -4.13 4.42 4.84
CA ALA A 106 -4.57 4.65 6.22
C ALA A 106 -5.36 3.47 6.81
N HIS A 107 -6.17 2.80 5.97
CA HIS A 107 -6.94 1.63 6.37
C HIS A 107 -6.02 0.48 6.77
N GLU A 108 -5.01 0.17 5.95
CA GLU A 108 -4.02 -0.86 6.30
C GLU A 108 -3.14 -0.46 7.48
N ALA A 109 -2.79 0.83 7.61
CA ALA A 109 -1.97 1.30 8.71
C ALA A 109 -2.66 1.12 10.06
N ARG A 110 -3.96 1.44 10.14
CA ARG A 110 -4.78 1.19 11.33
C ARG A 110 -4.91 -0.30 11.63
N ALA A 111 -5.28 -1.11 10.64
CA ALA A 111 -5.41 -2.55 10.82
C ALA A 111 -4.10 -3.21 11.30
N LEU A 112 -2.95 -2.77 10.78
CA LEU A 112 -1.64 -3.25 11.21
C LEU A 112 -1.31 -2.80 12.64
N HIS A 113 -1.58 -1.53 12.97
CA HIS A 113 -1.34 -1.00 14.31
C HIS A 113 -2.21 -1.72 15.36
N GLU A 114 -3.50 -1.89 15.08
CA GLU A 114 -4.45 -2.61 15.93
C GLU A 114 -4.02 -4.07 16.14
N ALA A 115 -3.60 -4.77 15.07
CA ALA A 115 -3.12 -6.15 15.17
C ALA A 115 -1.79 -6.30 15.94
N LEU A 116 -1.10 -5.20 16.22
CA LEU A 116 0.17 -5.15 16.93
C LEU A 116 0.07 -4.45 18.29
N ALA A 117 -1.13 -4.09 18.74
CA ALA A 117 -1.36 -3.33 19.97
C ALA A 117 -0.82 -4.08 21.20
N ASP A 118 -1.09 -5.38 21.28
CA ASP A 118 -0.71 -6.21 22.43
C ASP A 118 0.66 -6.89 22.26
N ARG A 119 1.48 -6.46 21.29
CA ARG A 119 2.78 -7.12 21.04
C ARG A 119 3.75 -6.85 22.19
N SER A 120 4.26 -7.90 22.81
CA SER A 120 5.28 -7.87 23.85
C SER A 120 6.65 -8.35 23.34
N GLY A 121 7.71 -8.00 24.06
CA GLY A 121 9.06 -8.46 23.76
C GLY A 121 9.77 -7.66 22.66
N PRO A 122 10.94 -8.13 22.23
CA PRO A 122 11.72 -7.46 21.20
C PRO A 122 11.01 -7.48 19.84
N ASP A 123 11.25 -6.43 19.07
CA ASP A 123 10.83 -6.31 17.67
C ASP A 123 11.82 -7.06 16.76
N GLY A 124 11.50 -7.16 15.47
CA GLY A 124 12.30 -7.91 14.51
C GLY A 124 13.74 -7.39 14.32
N ASP A 125 14.05 -6.18 14.76
CA ASP A 125 15.39 -5.62 14.71
C ASP A 125 16.40 -6.35 15.60
N ALA A 126 15.93 -7.06 16.64
CA ALA A 126 16.74 -7.99 17.43
C ALA A 126 17.25 -9.20 16.62
N TRP A 127 16.56 -9.58 15.54
CA TRP A 127 17.04 -10.63 14.61
C TRP A 127 17.85 -10.05 13.46
N HIS A 128 17.40 -8.94 12.87
CA HIS A 128 18.10 -8.28 11.77
C HIS A 128 17.82 -6.77 11.78
N PRO A 129 18.81 -5.87 11.64
CA PRO A 129 18.62 -4.42 11.81
C PRO A 129 17.61 -3.80 10.82
N LYS A 130 17.34 -4.49 9.71
CA LYS A 130 16.35 -4.09 8.71
C LYS A 130 15.05 -4.90 8.74
N ALA A 131 14.85 -5.80 9.70
CA ALA A 131 13.60 -6.53 9.80
C ALA A 131 12.43 -5.59 10.12
N CYS A 132 11.23 -6.00 9.72
CA CYS A 132 9.99 -5.35 10.08
C CYS A 132 9.76 -5.47 11.59
N PRO A 133 9.39 -4.39 12.29
CA PRO A 133 9.08 -4.45 13.72
C PRO A 133 7.98 -5.47 14.09
N ALA A 134 7.08 -5.78 13.15
CA ALA A 134 6.03 -6.80 13.34
C ALA A 134 6.54 -8.26 13.38
N LEU A 135 7.80 -8.49 13.03
CA LEU A 135 8.40 -9.83 13.03
C LEU A 135 8.78 -10.22 14.46
N ASP A 136 8.39 -11.42 14.88
CA ASP A 136 8.92 -12.03 16.08
C ASP A 136 10.36 -12.54 15.80
N PRO A 137 11.38 -12.04 16.50
CA PRO A 137 12.77 -12.39 16.22
C PRO A 137 13.13 -13.84 16.58
N GLU A 138 12.40 -14.47 17.51
CA GLU A 138 12.65 -15.84 17.95
C GLU A 138 12.04 -16.83 16.95
N THR A 139 10.75 -16.66 16.65
CA THR A 139 10.01 -17.60 15.78
C THR A 139 10.17 -17.29 14.30
N ARG A 140 10.62 -16.06 13.97
CA ARG A 140 10.71 -15.55 12.60
C ARG A 140 9.36 -15.55 11.88
N THR A 141 8.27 -15.40 12.64
CA THR A 141 6.90 -15.27 12.10
C THR A 141 6.37 -13.85 12.31
N CYS A 142 5.48 -13.41 11.42
CA CYS A 142 4.84 -12.10 11.55
C CYS A 142 3.75 -12.17 12.61
N ARG A 143 3.85 -11.34 13.66
CA ARG A 143 2.84 -11.23 14.72
C ARG A 143 1.49 -10.73 14.21
N ALA A 144 1.49 -10.03 13.07
CA ALA A 144 0.29 -9.49 12.40
C ALA A 144 0.05 -10.13 11.03
N TYR A 145 0.20 -11.46 10.93
CA TYR A 145 0.14 -12.18 9.64
C TYR A 145 -1.17 -11.94 8.87
N GLU A 146 -2.31 -11.90 9.57
CA GLU A 146 -3.62 -11.66 8.96
C GLU A 146 -3.82 -10.19 8.56
N ALA A 147 -3.23 -9.25 9.29
CA ALA A 147 -3.27 -7.82 8.99
C ALA A 147 -2.17 -7.38 8.01
N ARG A 148 -1.45 -8.31 7.38
CA ARG A 148 -0.40 -7.99 6.40
C ARG A 148 -0.94 -7.07 5.29
N PRO A 149 -0.31 -5.91 5.06
CA PRO A 149 -0.68 -5.01 3.98
C PRO A 149 -0.43 -5.61 2.59
N MET A 150 -1.01 -4.97 1.56
CA MET A 150 -0.92 -5.36 0.15
C MET A 150 0.52 -5.54 -0.31
N ILE A 151 1.45 -4.68 0.12
CA ILE A 151 2.87 -4.83 -0.25
C ILE A 151 3.44 -6.16 0.25
N CYS A 152 3.08 -6.59 1.45
CA CYS A 152 3.54 -7.87 2.02
C CYS A 152 2.89 -9.09 1.35
N ARG A 153 1.74 -8.91 0.69
CA ARG A 153 1.02 -9.95 -0.06
C ARG A 153 1.41 -10.02 -1.53
N SER A 154 1.95 -8.93 -2.05
CA SER A 154 2.32 -8.76 -3.46
C SER A 154 3.82 -8.84 -3.70
N TYR A 155 4.66 -8.75 -2.67
CA TYR A 155 6.09 -8.99 -2.78
C TYR A 155 6.40 -10.47 -2.62
N VAL A 156 6.89 -11.12 -3.68
CA VAL A 156 7.13 -12.57 -3.71
C VAL A 156 8.44 -12.91 -4.38
N SER A 157 8.98 -14.08 -4.06
CA SER A 157 10.20 -14.61 -4.68
C SER A 157 10.03 -16.10 -5.00
N PRO A 158 10.48 -16.56 -6.18
CA PRO A 158 10.65 -17.99 -6.47
C PRO A 158 11.91 -18.58 -5.83
N ASP A 159 12.80 -17.75 -5.28
CA ASP A 159 14.11 -18.16 -4.78
C ASP A 159 14.36 -17.60 -3.36
N ALA A 160 14.42 -18.49 -2.38
CA ALA A 160 14.74 -18.14 -0.99
C ALA A 160 16.21 -17.74 -0.81
N SER A 161 17.12 -18.31 -1.61
CA SER A 161 18.54 -17.96 -1.54
C SER A 161 18.77 -16.52 -1.98
N ALA A 162 18.11 -16.08 -3.06
CA ALA A 162 18.09 -14.68 -3.47
C ALA A 162 17.55 -13.75 -2.37
N CYS A 163 16.48 -14.14 -1.68
CA CYS A 163 15.97 -13.38 -0.54
C CYS A 163 16.99 -13.24 0.58
N GLN A 164 17.74 -14.31 0.88
CA GLN A 164 18.80 -14.29 1.90
C GLN A 164 20.00 -13.41 1.47
N GLU A 165 20.37 -13.43 0.20
CA GLU A 165 21.42 -12.54 -0.32
C GLU A 165 21.02 -11.06 -0.20
N ILE A 166 19.78 -10.74 -0.58
CA ILE A 166 19.21 -9.39 -0.47
C ILE A 166 19.12 -8.96 1.00
N ALA A 167 18.75 -9.87 1.88
CA ALA A 167 18.75 -9.63 3.32
C ALA A 167 20.14 -9.20 3.83
N GLN A 168 21.19 -9.82 3.30
CA GLN A 168 22.59 -9.50 3.61
C GLN A 168 23.12 -8.27 2.84
N GLY A 169 22.26 -7.59 2.08
CA GLY A 169 22.61 -6.38 1.33
C GLY A 169 23.26 -6.63 -0.03
N ARG A 170 23.27 -7.88 -0.52
CA ARG A 170 23.74 -8.21 -1.87
C ARG A 170 22.59 -8.12 -2.86
N ALA A 171 22.84 -7.56 -4.03
CA ALA A 171 21.86 -7.56 -5.10
C ALA A 171 21.71 -8.97 -5.69
N ALA A 172 20.49 -9.51 -5.68
CA ALA A 172 20.16 -10.79 -6.29
C ALA A 172 18.90 -10.68 -7.16
N PRO A 173 18.81 -11.41 -8.27
CA PRO A 173 17.56 -11.57 -9.00
C PRO A 173 16.62 -12.49 -8.21
N GLY A 174 15.31 -12.22 -8.21
CA GLY A 174 14.35 -13.17 -7.62
C GLY A 174 13.10 -12.49 -7.10
N PRO A 175 13.19 -11.57 -6.12
CA PRO A 175 11.99 -10.95 -5.61
C PRO A 175 11.36 -9.99 -6.61
N LEU A 176 10.06 -10.16 -6.82
CA LEU A 176 9.24 -9.36 -7.70
C LEU A 176 8.08 -8.75 -6.91
N THR A 177 7.66 -7.56 -7.33
CA THR A 177 6.41 -6.97 -6.84
C THR A 177 5.32 -7.27 -7.85
N HIS A 178 4.32 -8.03 -7.42
CA HIS A 178 3.18 -8.42 -8.22
C HIS A 178 2.41 -7.19 -8.73
N PRO A 179 1.91 -7.17 -9.99
CA PRO A 179 1.25 -6.00 -10.60
C PRO A 179 0.06 -5.45 -9.82
N ALA A 180 -0.59 -6.28 -9.00
CA ALA A 180 -1.66 -5.85 -8.09
C ALA A 180 -1.25 -4.69 -7.17
N GLN A 181 0.03 -4.60 -6.76
CA GLN A 181 0.53 -3.50 -5.94
C GLN A 181 0.49 -2.16 -6.69
N LEU A 182 0.88 -2.15 -7.96
CA LEU A 182 0.84 -0.94 -8.78
C LEU A 182 -0.61 -0.49 -8.99
N ALA A 183 -1.54 -1.42 -9.21
CA ALA A 183 -2.95 -1.09 -9.37
C ALA A 183 -3.57 -0.55 -8.07
N TYR A 184 -3.25 -1.17 -6.93
CA TYR A 184 -3.61 -0.69 -5.60
C TYR A 184 -3.18 0.77 -5.36
N LEU A 185 -1.89 1.09 -5.57
CA LEU A 185 -1.38 2.46 -5.40
C LEU A 185 -1.94 3.43 -6.45
N THR A 186 -2.19 2.94 -7.67
CA THR A 186 -2.80 3.75 -8.74
C THR A 186 -4.25 4.11 -8.39
N ALA A 187 -5.04 3.18 -7.86
CA ALA A 187 -6.39 3.45 -7.38
C ALA A 187 -6.39 4.48 -6.26
N HIS A 188 -5.53 4.32 -5.24
CA HIS A 188 -5.42 5.28 -4.14
C HIS A 188 -4.98 6.68 -4.61
N ALA A 189 -4.05 6.73 -5.57
CA ALA A 189 -3.61 8.00 -6.15
C ALA A 189 -4.70 8.69 -6.99
N LEU A 190 -5.55 7.95 -7.70
CA LEU A 190 -6.73 8.50 -8.39
C LEU A 190 -7.73 9.08 -7.40
N VAL A 191 -7.99 8.39 -6.29
CA VAL A 191 -8.83 8.92 -5.20
C VAL A 191 -8.25 10.23 -4.68
N ARG A 192 -6.96 10.28 -4.37
CA ARG A 192 -6.31 11.51 -3.91
C ARG A 192 -6.44 12.66 -4.89
N ALA A 193 -6.29 12.39 -6.18
CA ALA A 193 -6.49 13.38 -7.23
C ALA A 193 -7.96 13.85 -7.29
N ALA A 194 -8.93 12.93 -7.19
CA ALA A 194 -10.36 13.25 -7.15
C ALA A 194 -10.72 14.12 -5.95
N LEU A 195 -10.22 13.79 -4.75
CA LEU A 195 -10.51 14.46 -3.48
C LEU A 195 -9.62 15.69 -3.20
N GLY A 196 -8.77 16.11 -4.14
CA GLY A 196 -7.97 17.33 -3.99
C GLY A 196 -6.83 17.25 -2.96
N GLY A 197 -6.32 16.06 -2.66
CA GLY A 197 -5.22 15.86 -1.70
C GLY A 197 -5.60 15.11 -0.43
N GLY A 198 -6.89 14.82 -0.21
CA GLY A 198 -7.32 13.77 0.71
C GLY A 198 -6.73 12.41 0.31
N ALA A 199 -6.76 11.42 1.19
CA ALA A 199 -6.14 10.10 1.00
C ALA A 199 -4.63 9.99 1.36
N PRO A 200 -4.29 9.97 2.67
CA PRO A 200 -2.92 9.81 3.13
C PRO A 200 -2.37 8.41 2.90
N THR A 201 -1.05 8.30 2.94
CA THR A 201 -0.33 7.03 3.01
C THR A 201 0.65 7.03 4.18
N TYR A 202 1.08 5.84 4.56
CA TYR A 202 1.90 5.60 5.74
C TYR A 202 3.09 4.71 5.38
N SER A 203 4.16 4.89 6.13
CA SER A 203 5.36 4.07 6.09
C SER A 203 5.08 2.73 6.77
N LEU A 204 5.26 1.61 6.06
CA LEU A 204 5.07 0.28 6.64
C LEU A 204 5.94 0.08 7.88
N ARG A 205 7.24 0.42 7.78
CA ARG A 205 8.19 0.26 8.88
C ARG A 205 7.78 1.07 10.10
N ALA A 206 7.50 2.37 9.94
CA ALA A 206 7.13 3.22 11.06
C ALA A 206 5.77 2.84 11.66
N THR A 207 4.81 2.41 10.82
CA THR A 207 3.51 1.91 11.29
C THR A 207 3.67 0.65 12.15
N ALA A 208 4.48 -0.31 11.68
CA ALA A 208 4.75 -1.53 12.43
C ALA A 208 5.49 -1.24 13.75
N ALA A 209 6.31 -0.19 13.79
CA ALA A 209 7.00 0.26 15.01
C ALA A 209 6.09 1.00 15.99
N ALA A 210 5.01 1.63 15.52
CA ALA A 210 4.15 2.47 16.35
C ALA A 210 3.58 1.70 17.55
N ARG A 211 3.64 2.34 18.72
CA ARG A 211 3.14 1.81 20.01
C ARG A 211 1.87 2.53 20.49
N ASP A 212 1.59 3.70 19.93
CA ASP A 212 0.44 4.54 20.25
C ASP A 212 -0.04 5.29 18.99
N GLU A 213 -1.17 6.00 19.12
CA GLU A 213 -1.78 6.78 18.03
C GLU A 213 -0.90 7.95 17.56
N ASP A 214 -0.08 8.53 18.43
CA ASP A 214 0.82 9.64 18.06
C ASP A 214 1.95 9.14 17.16
N ALA A 215 2.55 8.00 17.50
CA ALA A 215 3.54 7.31 16.68
C ALA A 215 2.93 6.84 15.35
N LEU A 216 1.68 6.36 15.35
CA LEU A 216 0.95 6.03 14.12
C LEU A 216 0.73 7.27 13.26
N ALA A 217 0.36 8.41 13.86
CA ALA A 217 0.22 9.68 13.14
C ALA A 217 1.55 10.14 12.53
N ALA A 218 2.65 9.98 13.26
CA ALA A 218 4.01 10.29 12.80
C ALA A 218 4.49 9.39 11.65
N ALA A 219 3.95 8.17 11.52
CA ALA A 219 4.24 7.27 10.41
C ALA A 219 3.64 7.71 9.06
N ARG A 220 2.80 8.76 9.05
CA ARG A 220 2.20 9.32 7.84
C ARG A 220 3.25 9.95 6.93
N HIS A 221 3.20 9.60 5.65
CA HIS A 221 4.09 10.20 4.67
C HIS A 221 3.79 11.67 4.37
N VAL A 222 4.84 12.38 3.95
CA VAL A 222 4.69 13.62 3.20
C VAL A 222 3.92 13.37 1.88
N PRO A 223 3.17 14.36 1.36
CA PRO A 223 2.27 14.16 0.22
C PRO A 223 2.93 13.56 -1.04
N LYS A 224 4.21 13.81 -1.29
CA LYS A 224 4.92 13.35 -2.50
C LYS A 224 5.21 11.84 -2.52
N ALA A 225 5.16 11.15 -1.38
CA ALA A 225 5.62 9.76 -1.27
C ALA A 225 4.82 8.79 -2.16
N LEU A 226 3.49 8.86 -2.15
CA LEU A 226 2.64 7.98 -2.96
C LEU A 226 2.93 8.12 -4.46
N ASP A 227 3.15 9.33 -4.97
CA ASP A 227 3.47 9.51 -6.39
C ASP A 227 4.88 9.02 -6.75
N ALA A 228 5.84 9.21 -5.85
CA ALA A 228 7.19 8.71 -6.03
C ALA A 228 7.19 7.17 -6.12
N GLU A 229 6.51 6.51 -5.18
CA GLU A 229 6.44 5.05 -5.11
C GLU A 229 5.67 4.45 -6.30
N ARG A 230 4.51 5.00 -6.62
CA ARG A 230 3.73 4.58 -7.79
C ARG A 230 4.55 4.67 -9.08
N ARG A 231 5.29 5.77 -9.29
CA ARG A 231 6.15 5.94 -10.47
C ARG A 231 7.34 4.99 -10.47
N ARG A 232 7.89 4.65 -9.29
CA ARG A 232 8.96 3.65 -9.15
C ARG A 232 8.46 2.29 -9.64
N LEU A 233 7.29 1.85 -9.16
CA LEU A 233 6.68 0.59 -9.58
C LEU A 233 6.29 0.59 -11.06
N ALA A 234 5.73 1.69 -11.57
CA ALA A 234 5.41 1.82 -12.99
C ALA A 234 6.65 1.65 -13.88
N ARG A 235 7.78 2.27 -13.52
CA ARG A 235 9.04 2.10 -14.25
C ARG A 235 9.59 0.68 -14.19
N ALA A 236 9.37 -0.04 -13.08
CA ALA A 236 9.79 -1.43 -12.94
C ALA A 236 8.93 -2.37 -13.80
N ALA A 237 7.65 -2.08 -13.94
CA ALA A 237 6.71 -2.88 -14.76
C ALA A 237 6.85 -2.65 -16.28
N SER A 238 7.58 -1.62 -16.71
CA SER A 238 7.83 -1.33 -18.13
C SER A 238 9.20 -1.82 -18.62
N ARG A 239 9.93 -2.56 -17.78
CA ARG A 239 11.18 -3.25 -18.13
C ARG A 239 10.89 -4.71 -18.36
#